data_AF-A0A5K0YM81-F1
#
_entry.id   AF-A0A5K0YM81-F1
#
_cell.length_a   1.000
_cell.length_b   1.000
_cell.length_c   1.000
_cell.angle_alpha   90.00
_cell.angle_beta   90.00
_cell.angle_gamma   90.00
#
_symmetry.space_group_name_H-M   'P 1'
#
loop_
_entity.id
_entity.type
_entity.pdbx_description
1 polymer ?
#
loop_
_entity_poly.entity_id
_entity_poly.type
_entity_poly.pdbx_seq_one_letter_code
_entity_poly.pdbx_strand_id
1 'polypeptide(L)'
;ASVEKNAREIKSYIEEIYWGSKKRVLLLGHSKGGVDAAAALSLYWSDLKDKVAGLALAQSPYGGSPVASDILREGQLADAEARKLMELLICKVIK
;
A
#
# COMPACT_ATOMS: atom_id res chain seq x y z
N ALA A 1 -0.94 4.68 7.93
CA ALA A 1 -2.14 3.82 8.01
C ALA A 1 -1.76 2.35 7.90
N SER A 2 -2.52 1.43 8.51
CA SER A 2 -2.26 -0.03 8.41
C SER A 2 -2.72 -0.58 7.04
N VAL A 3 -2.24 -1.77 6.69
CA VAL A 3 -2.61 -2.43 5.44
C VAL A 3 -4.11 -2.74 5.42
N GLU A 4 -4.68 -3.21 6.53
CA GLU A 4 -6.11 -3.57 6.62
C GLU A 4 -7.02 -2.35 6.44
N LYS A 5 -6.65 -1.20 7.02
CA LYS A 5 -7.41 0.04 6.86
C LYS A 5 -7.40 0.48 5.38
N ASN A 6 -6.21 0.53 4.78
CA ASN A 6 -6.05 0.94 3.38
C ASN A 6 -6.77 -0.03 2.43
N ALA A 7 -6.67 -1.33 2.68
CA ALA A 7 -7.35 -2.35 1.90
C ALA A 7 -8.88 -2.18 1.94
N ARG A 8 -9.44 -1.84 3.11
CA ARG A 8 -10.87 -1.55 3.25
C ARG A 8 -11.30 -0.31 2.48
N GLU A 9 -10.50 0.77 2.52
CA GLU A 9 -10.79 1.98 1.75
C GLU A 9 -10.74 1.70 0.24
N ILE A 10 -9.71 0.98 -0.23
CA ILE A 10 -9.59 0.56 -1.63
C ILE A 10 -10.81 -0.28 -2.05
N LYS A 11 -11.26 -1.22 -1.20
CA LYS A 11 -12.46 -2.02 -1.44
C LYS A 11 -13.69 -1.14 -1.65
N SER A 12 -13.93 -0.17 -0.77
CA SER A 12 -15.06 0.76 -0.90
C SER A 12 -15.00 1.56 -2.22
N TYR A 13 -13.82 2.06 -2.60
CA TYR A 13 -13.66 2.79 -3.87
C TYR A 13 -13.92 1.91 -5.10
N ILE A 14 -13.46 0.65 -5.10
CA ILE A 14 -13.75 -0.29 -6.19
C ILE A 14 -15.25 -0.51 -6.32
N GLU A 15 -15.94 -0.69 -5.20
CA GLU A 15 -17.39 -0.91 -5.19
C GLU A 15 -18.16 0.31 -5.68
N GLU A 16 -17.76 1.52 -5.27
CA GLU A 16 -18.36 2.77 -5.72
C GLU A 16 -18.19 2.97 -7.24
N ILE A 17 -16.96 2.80 -7.75
CA ILE A 17 -16.65 2.95 -9.19
C ILE A 17 -17.40 1.90 -10.01
N TYR A 18 -17.41 0.64 -9.57
CA TYR A 18 -18.16 -0.41 -10.22
C TYR A 18 -19.67 -0.13 -10.16
N TRP A 19 -20.19 0.34 -9.02
CA TRP A 19 -21.59 0.66 -8.86
C TRP A 19 -22.05 1.73 -9.86
N GLY A 20 -21.29 2.81 -10.00
CA GLY A 20 -21.61 3.91 -10.90
C GLY A 20 -21.42 3.59 -12.39
N SER A 21 -20.39 2.81 -12.74
CA SER A 21 -20.04 2.55 -14.15
C SER A 21 -20.55 1.22 -14.71
N LYS A 22 -20.85 0.25 -13.83
CA LYS A 22 -21.06 -1.18 -14.16
C LYS A 22 -19.91 -1.82 -14.97
N LYS A 23 -18.73 -1.20 -14.98
CA LYS A 23 -17.52 -1.71 -15.63
C LYS A 23 -16.55 -2.23 -14.59
N ARG A 24 -15.85 -3.32 -14.93
CA ARG A 24 -14.78 -3.85 -14.07
C ARG A 24 -13.64 -2.84 -13.96
N VAL A 25 -13.06 -2.74 -12.76
CA VAL A 25 -11.99 -1.81 -12.42
C VAL A 25 -10.63 -2.46 -12.68
N LEU A 26 -9.69 -1.72 -13.28
CA LEU A 26 -8.28 -2.10 -13.35
C LEU A 26 -7.52 -1.33 -12.27
N LEU A 27 -6.78 -2.03 -11.42
CA LEU A 27 -5.97 -1.41 -10.38
C LEU A 27 -4.52 -1.25 -10.86
N LEU A 28 -3.95 -0.07 -10.65
CA LEU A 28 -2.52 0.18 -10.80
C LEU A 28 -1.94 0.54 -9.43
N GLY A 29 -1.19 -0.40 -8.85
CA GLY A 29 -0.60 -0.25 -7.54
C GLY A 29 0.89 0.09 -7.62
N HIS A 30 1.30 1.23 -7.07
CA HIS A 30 2.71 1.61 -6.95
C HIS A 30 3.20 1.50 -5.51
N SER A 31 4.41 0.94 -5.32
CA SER A 31 5.06 0.87 -4.01
C SER A 31 4.12 0.28 -2.93
N LYS A 32 3.98 0.95 -1.78
CA LYS A 32 3.05 0.55 -0.72
C LYS A 32 1.60 0.41 -1.21
N GLY A 33 1.16 1.23 -2.15
CA GLY A 33 -0.19 1.18 -2.70
C GLY A 33 -0.51 -0.13 -3.42
N GLY A 34 0.48 -0.77 -4.06
CA GLY A 34 0.27 -2.08 -4.68
C GLY A 34 0.18 -3.23 -3.69
N VAL A 35 0.90 -3.14 -2.56
CA VAL A 35 0.73 -4.09 -1.45
C VAL A 35 -0.66 -3.95 -0.84
N ASP A 36 -1.10 -2.71 -0.60
CA ASP A 36 -2.43 -2.44 -0.03
C ASP A 36 -3.56 -2.87 -1.00
N ALA A 37 -3.39 -2.67 -2.32
CA ALA A 37 -4.34 -3.12 -3.34
C ALA A 37 -4.43 -4.65 -3.43
N ALA A 38 -3.29 -5.36 -3.39
CA ALA A 38 -3.28 -6.81 -3.35
C ALA A 38 -3.90 -7.37 -2.07
N ALA A 39 -3.69 -6.69 -0.93
CA ALA A 39 -4.36 -7.03 0.32
C ALA A 39 -5.89 -6.87 0.20
N ALA A 40 -6.37 -5.80 -0.45
CA ALA A 40 -7.81 -5.61 -0.71
C ALA A 40 -8.40 -6.77 -1.51
N LEU A 41 -7.75 -7.16 -2.61
CA LEU A 41 -8.22 -8.28 -3.45
C LEU A 41 -8.17 -9.63 -2.73
N SER A 42 -7.21 -9.83 -1.82
CA SER A 42 -7.06 -11.06 -1.07
C SER A 42 -8.08 -11.17 0.07
N LEU A 43 -8.21 -10.11 0.88
CA LEU A 43 -9.09 -10.09 2.05
C LEU A 43 -10.58 -10.02 1.67
N TYR A 44 -10.90 -9.36 0.55
CA TYR A 44 -12.28 -9.13 0.10
C TYR A 44 -12.58 -9.81 -1.24
N TRP A 45 -11.91 -10.93 -1.52
CA TRP A 45 -12.04 -11.65 -2.79
C TRP A 45 -13.50 -11.97 -3.15
N SER A 46 -14.29 -12.42 -2.17
CA SER A 46 -15.73 -12.73 -2.37
C SER A 46 -16.50 -11.56 -2.96
N ASP A 47 -16.16 -10.35 -2.53
CA ASP A 47 -16.86 -9.13 -2.90
C ASP A 47 -16.31 -8.55 -4.22
N LEU A 48 -15.02 -8.77 -4.51
CA LEU A 48 -14.30 -8.04 -5.56
C LEU A 48 -14.03 -8.85 -6.85
N LYS A 49 -14.08 -10.19 -6.81
CA LYS A 49 -13.69 -11.07 -7.92
C LYS A 49 -14.36 -10.75 -9.27
N ASP A 50 -15.63 -10.32 -9.24
CA ASP A 50 -16.41 -10.01 -10.44
C ASP A 50 -16.38 -8.50 -10.80
N LYS A 51 -15.80 -7.68 -9.91
CA LYS A 51 -15.72 -6.21 -10.05
C LYS A 51 -14.35 -5.73 -10.54
N VAL A 52 -13.32 -6.56 -10.47
CA VAL A 52 -11.94 -6.21 -10.81
C VAL A 52 -11.48 -6.98 -12.05
N ALA A 53 -10.96 -6.27 -13.05
CA ALA A 53 -10.42 -6.86 -14.26
C ALA A 53 -8.98 -7.36 -14.08
N GLY A 54 -8.23 -6.71 -13.20
CA GLY A 54 -6.85 -7.08 -12.89
C GLY A 54 -6.15 -6.09 -11.96
N LEU A 55 -4.93 -6.44 -11.59
CA LEU A 55 -4.01 -5.61 -10.81
C LEU A 55 -2.66 -5.57 -11.52
N ALA A 56 -2.22 -4.37 -11.89
CA ALA A 56 -0.88 -4.09 -12.38
C ALA A 56 -0.05 -3.46 -11.26
N LEU A 57 1.22 -3.86 -11.16
CA LEU A 57 2.09 -3.50 -10.05
C LEU A 57 3.34 -2.81 -10.56
N ALA A 58 3.68 -1.69 -9.93
CA ALA A 58 4.89 -0.93 -10.20
C ALA A 58 5.70 -0.80 -8.91
N GLN A 59 6.82 -1.52 -8.82
CA GLN A 59 7.78 -1.41 -7.70
C GLN A 59 7.15 -1.66 -6.30
N SER A 60 6.19 -2.58 -6.21
CA SER A 60 5.50 -2.89 -4.95
C SER A 60 6.31 -3.86 -4.08
N PRO A 61 6.73 -3.49 -2.85
CA PRO A 61 7.64 -4.28 -2.03
C PRO A 61 6.92 -5.35 -1.20
N TYR A 62 6.47 -6.45 -1.82
CA TYR A 62 5.74 -7.53 -1.12
C TYR A 62 6.54 -8.21 -0.01
N GLY A 63 7.84 -8.39 -0.21
CA GLY A 63 8.74 -8.96 0.80
C GLY A 63 9.28 -7.94 1.79
N GLY A 64 8.74 -6.71 1.79
CA GLY A 64 9.35 -5.58 2.48
C GLY A 64 10.42 -4.89 1.63
N SER A 65 11.09 -3.90 2.24
CA SER A 65 12.10 -3.07 1.57
C SER A 65 13.41 -3.12 2.37
N PRO A 66 14.55 -3.45 1.73
CA PRO A 66 15.86 -3.38 2.38
C PRO A 66 16.16 -1.98 2.94
N VAL A 67 15.67 -0.92 2.29
CA VAL A 67 15.79 0.45 2.79
C VAL A 67 15.02 0.62 4.10
N ALA A 68 13.81 0.05 4.21
CA ALA A 68 13.05 0.09 5.46
C ALA A 68 13.75 -0.73 6.56
N SER A 69 14.29 -1.91 6.22
CA SER A 69 15.07 -2.72 7.16
C SER A 69 16.32 -1.98 7.64
N ASP A 70 17.01 -1.27 6.75
CA ASP A 70 18.23 -0.52 7.05
C ASP A 70 17.95 0.69 7.95
N ILE A 71 16.91 1.49 7.64
CA ILE A 71 16.47 2.61 8.47
C ILE A 71 16.17 2.17 9.91
N LEU A 72 15.57 0.98 10.08
CA LEU A 72 15.18 0.48 11.38
C LEU A 72 16.33 -0.23 12.12
N ARG A 73 17.37 -0.69 11.43
CA ARG A 73 18.50 -1.43 12.00
C ARG A 73 19.36 -0.54 12.90
N GLU A 74 19.69 -1.02 14.09
CA GLU A 74 20.60 -0.34 15.01
C GLU A 74 22.07 -0.47 14.53
N GLY A 75 22.85 0.62 14.62
CA GLY A 75 24.30 0.61 14.36
C GLY A 75 24.75 0.78 12.90
N GLN A 76 23.88 1.26 12.00
CA GLN A 76 24.23 1.58 10.60
C GLN A 76 24.87 2.98 10.43
N LEU A 77 25.57 3.17 9.31
CA LEU A 77 26.31 4.39 8.94
C LEU A 77 25.44 5.57 8.51
N ALA A 78 24.14 5.37 8.29
CA ALA A 78 23.22 6.50 8.15
C ALA A 78 23.25 7.27 9.46
N ASP A 79 23.87 8.44 9.43
CA ASP A 79 24.12 9.31 10.57
C ASP A 79 22.92 9.31 11.54
N ALA A 80 23.18 9.19 12.85
CA ALA A 80 22.11 9.15 13.85
C ALA A 80 21.18 10.37 13.68
N GLU A 81 21.72 11.49 13.21
CA GLU A 81 20.96 12.68 12.81
C GLU A 81 20.06 12.45 11.59
N ALA A 82 20.52 11.76 10.54
CA ALA A 82 19.70 11.41 9.37
C ALA A 82 18.55 10.48 9.74
N ARG A 83 18.78 9.49 10.62
CA ARG A 83 17.70 8.63 11.16
C ARG A 83 16.70 9.45 11.96
N LYS A 84 17.17 10.34 12.84
CA LYS A 84 16.32 11.21 13.64
C LYS A 84 15.50 12.16 12.76
N LEU A 85 16.10 12.69 11.69
CA LEU A 85 15.42 13.53 10.70
C LEU A 85 14.36 12.74 9.94
N MET A 86 14.69 11.53 9.49
CA MET A 86 13.78 10.62 8.80
C MET A 86 12.61 10.20 9.70
N GLU A 87 12.86 9.85 10.96
CA GLU A 87 11.83 9.56 11.95
C GLU A 87 10.94 10.77 12.21
N LEU A 88 11.51 11.98 12.31
CA LEU A 88 10.76 13.21 12.51
C LEU A 88 9.87 13.53 11.28
N LEU A 89 10.40 13.37 10.07
CA LEU A 89 9.66 13.52 8.82
C LEU A 89 8.51 12.50 8.74
N ILE A 90 8.79 11.23 8.98
CA ILE A 90 7.79 10.16 8.94
C ILE A 90 6.70 10.38 9.99
N CYS A 91 7.07 10.72 11.23
CA CYS A 91 6.12 10.80 12.35
C CYS A 91 5.37 12.12 12.44
N LYS A 92 5.93 13.24 11.96
CA LYS A 92 5.31 14.57 12.08
C LYS A 92 4.80 15.16 10.78
N VAL A 93 5.30 14.71 9.63
CA VAL A 93 4.95 15.32 8.32
C VAL A 93 4.12 14.36 7.47
N ILE A 94 4.46 13.07 7.45
CA ILE A 94 3.84 12.09 6.54
C ILE A 94 2.68 11.32 7.19
N LYS A 95 2.79 10.93 8.46
CA LYS A 95 1.72 10.26 9.22
C LYS A 95 0.67 11.24 9.71
#